data_AF-U4L7H2-F1
#
_entry.id   AF-U4L7H2-F1
#
_cell.length_a   1.000
_cell.length_b   1.000
_cell.length_c   1.000
_cell.angle_alpha   90.00
_cell.angle_beta   90.00
_cell.angle_gamma   90.00
#
_symmetry.space_group_name_H-M   'P 1'
#
loop_
_entity.id
_entity.type
_entity.pdbx_description
1 polymer ?
#
loop_
_entity_poly.entity_id
_entity_poly.type
_entity_poly.pdbx_seq_one_letter_code
_entity_poly.pdbx_strand_id
1 'polypeptide(L)'
;MGYYELYLSSLCRRRRWTDPLYRCYPYAGGFACSVAVNNRDYQTDDIHQTEELSREAAAMKAYLVCRNLSVSEAQGAADQQFRAPVSVGNWDSRRA
;
A
#
# COMPACT_ATOMS: atom_id res chain seq x y z
N MET A 1 4.47 -12.03 -19.56
CA MET A 1 3.57 -10.85 -19.48
C MET A 1 2.22 -11.36 -19.02
N GLY A 2 1.91 -11.16 -17.74
CA GLY A 2 0.73 -11.70 -17.07
C GLY A 2 -0.56 -10.95 -17.41
N TYR A 3 -1.69 -11.63 -17.27
CA TYR A 3 -3.01 -11.10 -17.64
C TYR A 3 -3.40 -9.86 -16.81
N TYR A 4 -2.98 -9.83 -15.53
CA TYR A 4 -3.23 -8.71 -14.62
C TYR A 4 -2.42 -7.45 -14.94
N GLU A 5 -1.21 -7.57 -15.52
CA GLU A 5 -0.39 -6.42 -15.91
C GLU A 5 -1.10 -5.57 -16.98
N LEU A 6 -1.75 -6.25 -17.93
CA LEU A 6 -2.54 -5.63 -19.00
C LEU A 6 -3.81 -4.96 -18.47
N TYR A 7 -4.49 -5.61 -17.52
CA TYR A 7 -5.67 -5.03 -16.88
C TYR A 7 -5.34 -3.78 -16.07
N LEU A 8 -4.25 -3.82 -15.31
CA LEU A 8 -3.79 -2.68 -14.53
C LEU A 8 -3.43 -1.50 -15.44
N SER A 9 -2.69 -1.77 -16.53
CA SER A 9 -2.35 -0.76 -17.54
C SER A 9 -3.59 -0.14 -18.19
N SER A 10 -4.58 -0.98 -18.51
CA SER A 10 -5.86 -0.53 -19.08
C SER A 10 -6.66 0.33 -18.10
N LEU A 11 -6.63 -0.01 -16.81
CA LEU A 11 -7.28 0.74 -15.74
C LEU A 11 -6.61 2.10 -15.53
N CYS A 12 -5.27 2.14 -15.49
CA CYS A 12 -4.49 3.36 -15.35
C CYS A 12 -4.79 4.34 -16.51
N ARG A 13 -4.82 3.83 -17.75
CA ARG A 13 -5.21 4.61 -18.94
C ARG A 13 -6.58 5.25 -18.82
N ARG A 14 -7.60 4.49 -18.39
CA ARG A 14 -8.97 5.00 -18.23
C ARG A 14 -9.09 6.07 -17.15
N ARG A 15 -8.29 5.97 -16.09
CA ARG A 15 -8.29 6.92 -14.96
C ARG A 15 -7.29 8.07 -15.12
N ARG A 16 -6.51 8.09 -16.21
CA ARG A 16 -5.37 9.00 -16.43
C ARG A 16 -4.36 8.96 -15.26
N TRP A 17 -4.15 7.78 -14.70
CA TRP A 17 -3.07 7.54 -13.74
C TRP A 17 -1.76 7.28 -14.49
N THR A 18 -0.64 7.56 -13.83
CA THR A 18 0.70 7.20 -14.30
C THR A 18 0.81 5.69 -14.55
N ASP A 19 1.63 5.31 -15.51
CA ASP A 19 1.83 3.91 -15.85
C ASP A 19 2.34 3.11 -14.64
N PRO A 20 1.84 1.88 -14.44
CA PRO A 20 2.23 1.04 -13.33
C PRO A 20 3.71 0.69 -13.41
N LEU A 21 4.47 0.99 -12.35
CA LEU A 21 5.90 0.69 -12.28
C LEU A 21 6.14 -0.59 -11.49
N TYR A 22 6.66 -1.60 -12.16
CA TYR A 22 7.04 -2.88 -11.56
C TYR A 22 8.50 -2.83 -11.11
N ARG A 23 8.73 -3.10 -9.83
CA ARG A 23 10.06 -3.26 -9.24
C ARG A 23 10.16 -4.62 -8.58
N CYS A 24 10.90 -5.51 -9.21
CA CYS A 24 11.19 -6.84 -8.69
C CYS A 24 12.63 -6.92 -8.24
N TYR A 25 12.87 -7.56 -7.11
CA TYR A 25 14.19 -7.74 -6.54
C TYR A 25 14.28 -9.09 -5.81
N PRO A 26 15.46 -9.72 -5.80
CA PRO A 26 15.70 -10.92 -5.01
C PRO A 26 15.61 -10.56 -3.52
N TYR A 27 14.86 -11.34 -2.75
CA TYR A 27 14.65 -11.11 -1.32
C TYR A 27 14.53 -12.44 -0.57
N ALA A 28 15.32 -12.58 0.51
CA ALA A 28 15.29 -13.70 1.46
C ALA A 28 15.18 -15.11 0.82
N GLY A 29 15.97 -15.35 -0.24
CA GLY A 29 16.06 -16.66 -0.91
C GLY A 29 15.02 -16.91 -2.00
N GLY A 30 14.15 -15.94 -2.28
CA GLY A 30 13.30 -15.92 -3.47
C GLY A 30 13.24 -14.53 -4.08
N PHE A 31 12.08 -14.17 -4.60
CA PHE A 31 11.81 -12.89 -5.26
C PHE A 31 10.66 -12.18 -4.55
N ALA A 32 10.78 -10.85 -4.50
CA ALA A 32 9.70 -9.96 -4.11
C ALA A 32 9.47 -8.97 -5.25
N CYS A 33 8.21 -8.63 -5.49
CA CYS A 33 7.85 -7.60 -6.45
C CYS A 33 6.95 -6.55 -5.80
N SER A 34 7.15 -5.32 -6.23
CA SER A 34 6.38 -4.16 -5.83
C SER A 34 5.86 -3.44 -7.08
N VAL A 35 4.63 -2.95 -7.01
CA VAL A 35 3.98 -2.24 -8.11
C VAL A 35 3.53 -0.89 -7.62
N ALA A 36 4.07 0.18 -8.21
CA ALA A 36 3.66 1.54 -7.89
C ALA A 36 2.59 2.03 -8.86
N VAL A 37 1.41 2.39 -8.35
CA VAL A 37 0.27 2.93 -9.11
C VAL A 37 -0.30 4.13 -8.36
N ASN A 38 -0.41 5.29 -9.03
CA ASN A 38 -1.06 6.47 -8.47
C ASN A 38 -0.56 6.84 -7.06
N ASN A 39 0.76 6.96 -6.89
CA ASN A 39 1.43 7.23 -5.61
C ASN A 39 1.19 6.19 -4.49
N ARG A 40 0.75 4.98 -4.84
CA ARG A 40 0.68 3.85 -3.91
C ARG A 40 1.56 2.72 -4.41
N ASP A 41 2.49 2.28 -3.57
CA ASP A 41 3.24 1.05 -3.78
C ASP A 41 2.49 -0.15 -3.19
N TYR A 42 2.44 -1.22 -3.96
CA TYR A 42 1.84 -2.48 -3.58
C TYR A 42 2.91 -3.56 -3.64
N GLN A 43 3.39 -3.99 -2.48
CA GLN A 43 4.33 -5.09 -2.36
C GLN A 43 3.59 -6.41 -2.15
N THR A 44 4.16 -7.50 -2.70
CA THR A 44 3.75 -8.86 -2.37
C THR A 44 4.07 -9.17 -0.91
N ASP A 45 3.10 -9.72 -0.18
CA ASP A 45 3.30 -10.10 1.23
C ASP A 45 4.20 -11.34 1.36
N ASP A 46 4.16 -12.21 0.35
CA ASP A 46 4.93 -13.46 0.32
C ASP A 46 6.13 -13.40 -0.63
N ILE A 47 7.15 -14.21 -0.32
CA ILE A 47 8.32 -14.42 -1.18
C ILE A 47 8.00 -15.53 -2.17
N HIS A 48 8.21 -15.28 -3.46
CA HIS A 48 7.91 -16.28 -4.49
C HIS A 48 9.21 -16.84 -5.08
N GLN A 49 9.11 -18.01 -5.70
CA GLN A 49 10.27 -18.72 -6.23
C GLN A 49 10.85 -18.06 -7.49
N THR A 50 10.02 -17.34 -8.25
CA THR A 50 10.44 -16.67 -9.49
C THR A 50 9.91 -15.23 -9.55
N GLU A 51 10.62 -14.40 -10.30
CA GLU A 51 10.24 -13.01 -10.54
C GLU A 51 8.85 -12.89 -11.19
N GLU A 52 8.53 -13.75 -12.15
CA GLU A 52 7.25 -13.71 -12.87
C GLU A 52 6.05 -13.99 -11.94
N LEU A 53 6.19 -14.98 -11.04
CA LEU A 53 5.19 -15.29 -10.03
C LEU A 53 4.95 -14.12 -9.08
N SER A 54 6.03 -13.52 -8.55
CA SER A 54 5.90 -12.33 -7.70
C SER A 54 5.28 -11.15 -8.45
N ARG A 55 5.64 -10.94 -9.71
CA ARG A 55 5.13 -9.82 -10.51
C ARG A 55 3.64 -9.96 -10.75
N GLU A 56 3.17 -11.15 -11.06
CA GLU A 56 1.75 -11.42 -11.28
C GLU A 56 0.94 -11.26 -9.99
N ALA A 57 1.43 -11.78 -8.86
CA ALA A 57 0.81 -11.59 -7.55
C ALA A 57 0.69 -10.11 -7.18
N ALA A 58 1.77 -9.34 -7.42
CA ALA A 58 1.78 -7.90 -7.18
C ALA A 58 0.77 -7.16 -8.08
N ALA A 59 0.72 -7.51 -9.37
CA ALA A 59 -0.22 -6.95 -10.34
C ALA A 59 -1.68 -7.25 -9.96
N MET A 60 -1.96 -8.48 -9.53
CA MET A 60 -3.28 -8.91 -9.07
C MET A 60 -3.73 -8.11 -7.84
N LYS A 61 -2.87 -7.99 -6.82
CA LYS A 61 -3.14 -7.20 -5.61
C LYS A 61 -3.39 -5.73 -5.96
N ALA A 62 -2.50 -5.12 -6.75
CA ALA A 62 -2.67 -3.75 -7.22
C ALA A 62 -3.98 -3.58 -7.98
N TYR A 63 -4.34 -4.50 -8.88
CA TYR A 63 -5.58 -4.43 -9.66
C TYR A 63 -6.83 -4.54 -8.79
N LEU A 64 -6.87 -5.49 -7.84
CA LEU A 64 -7.99 -5.68 -6.92
C LEU A 64 -8.23 -4.46 -6.03
N VAL A 65 -7.16 -3.80 -5.57
CA VAL A 65 -7.29 -2.56 -4.80
C VAL A 65 -7.66 -1.40 -5.72
N CYS A 66 -6.99 -1.24 -6.87
CA CYS A 66 -7.23 -0.15 -7.83
C CYS A 66 -8.64 -0.16 -8.43
N ARG A 67 -9.23 -1.33 -8.65
CA ARG A 67 -10.62 -1.44 -9.13
C ARG A 67 -11.64 -1.03 -8.07
N ASN A 68 -11.34 -1.24 -6.79
CA ASN A 68 -12.23 -0.92 -5.68
C ASN A 68 -12.03 0.53 -5.17
N LEU A 69 -10.87 1.13 -5.44
CA LEU A 69 -10.50 2.51 -5.11
C LEU A 69 -11.36 3.61 -5.75
N SER A 70 -12.34 3.30 -6.61
CA SER A 70 -13.18 4.29 -7.31
C SER A 70 -14.06 5.17 -6.41
N VAL A 71 -14.27 4.80 -5.14
CA VAL A 71 -15.21 5.51 -4.25
C VAL A 71 -14.69 5.66 -2.82
N SER A 72 -13.74 4.84 -2.40
CA SER A 72 -13.26 4.84 -1.02
C SER A 72 -11.89 5.50 -0.92
N GLU A 73 -11.90 6.70 -0.35
CA GLU A 73 -10.80 7.23 0.48
C GLU A 73 -9.67 7.97 -0.24
N ALA A 74 -10.01 9.17 -0.71
CA ALA A 74 -9.31 10.35 -0.19
C ALA A 74 -9.57 10.45 1.32
N GLN A 75 -8.88 9.64 2.14
CA GLN A 75 -8.85 9.86 3.58
C GLN A 75 -7.55 10.57 3.91
N GLY A 76 -7.71 11.80 4.39
CA GLY A 76 -6.62 12.65 4.82
C GLY A 76 -5.82 12.00 5.93
N ALA A 77 -4.52 11.90 5.74
CA ALA A 77 -3.57 12.14 6.82
C ALA A 77 -3.18 13.63 6.77
N ALA A 78 -4.18 14.48 6.95
CA ALA A 78 -3.95 15.84 7.44
C ALA A 78 -3.85 15.72 8.97
N ASP A 79 -2.66 16.07 9.47
CA ASP A 79 -2.45 16.83 10.70
C ASP A 79 -3.52 16.70 11.80
N GLN A 80 -3.26 15.87 12.82
CA GLN A 80 -3.55 16.12 14.24
C GLN A 80 -3.37 14.83 15.05
N GLN A 81 -2.35 14.77 15.90
CA GLN A 81 -2.53 14.78 17.36
C GLN A 81 -1.15 14.59 18.02
N PHE A 82 -0.40 15.68 18.19
CA PHE A 82 0.50 15.80 19.33
C PHE A 82 -0.35 15.76 20.60
N ARG A 83 -0.72 14.58 21.09
CA ARG A 83 -1.35 14.42 22.39
C ARG A 83 -0.24 14.34 23.43
N ALA A 84 0.18 15.52 23.88
CA ALA A 84 0.96 15.65 25.10
C ALA A 84 0.29 14.85 26.24
N PRO A 85 1.07 14.21 27.14
CA PRO A 85 0.49 13.48 28.25
C PRO A 85 -0.26 14.44 29.16
N VAL A 86 -1.57 14.21 29.30
CA VAL A 86 -2.38 14.85 30.32
C VAL A 86 -1.81 14.47 31.69
N SER A 87 -1.17 15.41 32.37
CA SER A 87 -0.77 15.26 33.77
C SER A 87 -2.04 15.24 34.61
N VAL A 88 -2.57 14.05 34.85
CA VAL A 88 -3.66 13.80 35.78
C VAL A 88 -3.09 13.77 37.19
N GLY A 89 -3.57 14.69 38.02
CA GLY A 89 -3.83 14.41 39.44
C GLY A 89 -2.85 15.01 40.43
N ASN A 90 -3.12 16.24 40.86
CA ASN A 90 -2.87 16.63 42.25
C ASN A 90 -4.24 16.87 42.90
N TRP A 91 -4.83 15.79 43.40
CA TRP A 91 -6.04 15.82 44.22
C TRP A 91 -5.61 15.61 45.67
N ASP A 92 -5.68 16.70 46.43
CA ASP A 92 -5.72 16.78 47.89
C ASP A 92 -5.64 15.47 48.67
N SER A 93 -4.60 15.32 49.47
CA SER A 93 -4.66 14.56 50.71
C SER A 93 -4.23 15.43 51.87
N ARG A 94 -5.22 16.12 52.45
CA ARG A 94 -5.27 16.33 53.89
C ARG A 94 -4.98 15.00 54.59
N ARG A 95 -3.81 14.88 55.22
CA ARG A 95 -3.60 13.91 56.30
C ARG A 95 -2.36 14.29 57.12
N ALA A 96 -2.65 14.56 58.39
CA ALA A 96 -1.76 14.67 59.56
C ALA A 96 -0.87 15.90 59.65
#